data_AF-A0A8T9VYK8-F1
#
_entry.id   AF-A0A8T9VYK8-F1
#
_cell.length_a   1.000
_cell.length_b   1.000
_cell.length_c   1.000
_cell.angle_alpha   90.00
_cell.angle_beta   90.00
_cell.angle_gamma   90.00
#
_symmetry.space_group_name_H-M   'P 1'
#
loop_
_entity.id
_entity.type
_entity.pdbx_description
1 polymer ?
#
loop_
_entity_poly.entity_id
_entity_poly.type
_entity_poly.pdbx_seq_one_letter_code
_entity_poly.pdbx_strand_id
1 'polypeptide(L)'
;ELWHEPDTPGRQQAYSQAELLVGPSLRGRPLEVAPPIEQIASLLDMRIISPSKRSLLQMGFPIYSLTTHLTTLLSKGWTVIVIDELDTGKSGPKQRAVSQVYSPCCNLEDCSELPYVLSIYFTQDYLLGITLFSAMNGHSIMFPVSWADRDRVGRLLISYCIREIVIWVDSGVGPEILTNKIYSLLIGWNLFPSEPNAKVEVMG
;
A
#
# COMPACT_ATOMS: atom_id res chain seq x y z
N GLU A 1 7.06 -15.98 -57.41
CA GLU A 1 7.60 -17.30 -57.02
C GLU A 1 8.09 -17.16 -55.57
N LEU A 2 7.37 -17.66 -54.57
CA LEU A 2 7.21 -19.07 -54.18
C LEU A 2 8.37 -19.56 -53.27
N TRP A 3 8.09 -19.56 -51.96
CA TRP A 3 8.48 -20.44 -50.84
C TRP A 3 9.96 -20.83 -50.58
N HIS A 4 10.42 -20.63 -49.32
CA HIS A 4 10.23 -21.61 -48.22
C HIS A 4 10.67 -21.08 -46.83
N GLU A 5 9.91 -21.47 -45.79
CA GLU A 5 10.30 -21.48 -44.35
C GLU A 5 11.27 -22.63 -44.02
N PRO A 6 11.91 -22.61 -42.82
CA PRO A 6 11.35 -23.42 -41.74
C PRO A 6 11.33 -22.75 -40.35
N ASP A 7 10.21 -23.01 -39.66
CA ASP A 7 10.00 -23.22 -38.22
C ASP A 7 11.16 -22.97 -37.24
N THR A 8 10.98 -21.97 -36.37
CA THR A 8 11.47 -22.00 -34.98
C THR A 8 10.40 -21.41 -34.05
N PRO A 9 9.82 -22.18 -33.11
CA PRO A 9 8.91 -21.61 -32.12
C PRO A 9 9.70 -20.82 -31.08
N GLY A 10 9.46 -19.50 -31.07
CA GLY A 10 9.97 -18.58 -30.06
C GLY A 10 9.46 -18.93 -28.67
N ARG A 11 10.32 -18.74 -27.67
CA ARG A 11 10.17 -19.03 -26.23
C ARG A 11 9.10 -18.17 -25.53
N GLN A 12 7.88 -18.13 -26.06
CA GLN A 12 6.74 -17.39 -25.50
C GLN A 12 5.45 -18.23 -25.37
N GLN A 13 5.46 -19.51 -25.74
CA GLN A 13 4.28 -20.41 -25.62
C GLN A 13 4.48 -21.56 -24.62
N ALA A 14 5.12 -21.32 -23.47
CA ALA A 14 5.29 -22.33 -22.42
C ALA A 14 4.48 -22.05 -21.13
N TYR A 15 3.63 -21.02 -21.09
CA TYR A 15 2.84 -20.68 -19.89
C TYR A 15 1.31 -20.80 -20.05
N SER A 16 0.81 -21.48 -21.08
CA SER A 16 -0.64 -21.59 -21.31
C SER A 16 -1.18 -23.03 -21.42
N GLN A 17 -0.47 -24.03 -20.90
CA GLN A 17 -0.99 -25.41 -20.82
C GLN A 17 -0.66 -26.16 -19.51
N ALA A 18 -0.52 -25.45 -18.39
CA ALA A 18 -0.51 -26.09 -17.07
C ALA A 18 -1.87 -26.03 -16.34
N GLU A 19 -2.92 -25.53 -16.99
CA GLU A 19 -4.23 -25.27 -16.37
C GLU A 19 -5.31 -26.33 -16.65
N LEU A 20 -4.95 -27.48 -17.24
CA LEU A 20 -5.95 -28.47 -17.68
C LEU A 20 -5.80 -29.88 -17.08
N LEU A 21 -4.97 -30.07 -16.04
CA LEU A 21 -4.84 -31.36 -15.35
C LEU A 21 -4.68 -31.25 -13.82
N VAL A 22 -5.56 -30.51 -13.15
CA VAL A 22 -5.76 -30.65 -11.69
C VAL A 22 -7.25 -30.74 -11.42
N GLY A 23 -7.69 -31.91 -10.94
CA GLY A 23 -9.08 -32.18 -10.58
C GLY A 23 -9.60 -31.35 -9.40
N PRO A 24 -10.85 -31.54 -8.97
CA PRO A 24 -11.50 -30.70 -7.98
C PRO A 24 -11.02 -31.08 -6.58
N SER A 25 -9.84 -30.60 -6.17
CA SER A 25 -9.43 -30.71 -4.77
C SER A 25 -8.53 -29.54 -4.40
N LEU A 26 -9.16 -28.58 -3.72
CA LEU A 26 -8.69 -27.78 -2.59
C LEU A 26 -9.46 -26.46 -2.68
N ARG A 27 -10.68 -26.47 -2.12
CA ARG A 27 -11.28 -25.22 -1.62
C ARG A 27 -10.25 -24.61 -0.68
N GLY A 28 -9.52 -23.62 -1.17
CA GLY A 28 -8.69 -22.76 -0.36
C GLY A 28 -9.58 -22.19 0.73
N ARG A 29 -9.39 -22.70 1.95
CA ARG A 29 -9.86 -22.05 3.17
C ARG A 29 -9.34 -20.60 3.08
N PRO A 30 -10.16 -19.56 3.34
CA PRO A 30 -9.63 -18.21 3.44
C PRO A 30 -8.44 -18.28 4.40
N LEU A 31 -7.25 -17.83 3.99
CA LEU A 31 -6.14 -17.70 4.92
C LEU A 31 -6.70 -16.90 6.11
N GLU A 32 -6.81 -17.55 7.27
CA GLU A 32 -7.16 -16.85 8.51
C GLU A 32 -6.03 -15.84 8.74
N VAL A 33 -6.27 -14.60 8.33
CA VAL A 33 -5.33 -13.51 8.52
C VAL A 33 -5.18 -13.35 10.03
N ALA A 34 -3.98 -13.62 10.53
CA ALA A 34 -3.68 -13.47 11.96
C ALA A 34 -4.09 -12.07 12.43
N PRO A 35 -4.58 -11.89 13.66
CA PRO A 35 -4.94 -10.57 14.17
C PRO A 35 -3.74 -9.59 14.09
N PRO A 36 -3.97 -8.27 13.90
CA PRO A 36 -2.88 -7.32 13.67
C PRO A 36 -1.77 -7.36 14.72
N ILE A 37 -2.12 -7.60 15.99
CA ILE A 37 -1.12 -7.73 17.07
C ILE A 37 -0.21 -8.95 16.89
N GLU A 38 -0.71 -10.07 16.37
CA GLU A 38 0.10 -11.26 16.07
C GLU A 38 0.99 -11.03 14.84
N GLN A 39 0.50 -10.32 13.84
CA GLN A 39 1.31 -9.92 12.68
C GLN A 39 2.48 -9.01 13.10
N ILE A 40 2.20 -7.98 13.90
CA ILE A 40 3.22 -7.05 14.39
C ILE A 40 4.19 -7.76 15.33
N ALA A 41 3.69 -8.62 16.23
CA ALA A 41 4.53 -9.43 17.11
C ALA A 41 5.48 -10.34 16.33
N SER A 42 4.97 -11.03 15.31
CA SER A 42 5.80 -11.86 14.43
C SER A 42 6.81 -11.04 13.63
N LEU A 43 6.43 -9.84 13.18
CA LEU A 43 7.30 -8.98 12.38
C LEU A 43 8.45 -8.38 13.21
N LEU A 44 8.18 -8.06 14.47
CA LEU A 44 9.14 -7.42 15.37
C LEU A 44 9.84 -8.42 16.32
N ASP A 45 9.58 -9.72 16.18
CA ASP A 45 10.02 -10.78 17.09
C ASP A 45 9.70 -10.46 18.57
N MET A 46 8.46 -10.05 18.81
CA MET A 46 7.98 -9.63 20.13
C MET A 46 7.04 -10.65 20.74
N ARG A 47 7.16 -10.80 22.05
CA ARG A 47 6.27 -11.66 22.82
C ARG A 47 4.96 -10.96 23.12
N ILE A 48 3.85 -11.59 22.75
CA ILE A 48 2.52 -11.20 23.23
C ILE A 48 2.32 -11.70 24.65
N ILE A 49 1.84 -10.81 25.51
CA ILE A 49 1.43 -11.11 26.88
C ILE A 49 -0.05 -10.84 27.05
N SER A 50 -0.69 -11.57 27.96
CA SER A 50 -2.07 -11.31 28.38
C SER A 50 -2.06 -11.05 29.89
N PRO A 51 -2.09 -9.79 30.35
CA PRO A 51 -2.17 -9.50 31.78
C PRO A 51 -3.47 -10.07 32.36
N SER A 52 -3.38 -10.71 33.53
CA SER A 52 -4.47 -11.47 34.16
C SER A 52 -5.81 -10.71 34.25
N LYS A 53 -6.92 -11.49 34.16
CA LYS A 53 -8.36 -11.14 34.23
C LYS A 53 -9.02 -10.45 33.03
N ARG A 54 -8.27 -9.88 32.09
CA ARG A 54 -8.84 -9.32 30.85
C ARG A 54 -8.20 -10.06 29.67
N SER A 55 -9.02 -10.54 28.74
CA SER A 55 -8.58 -11.22 27.50
C SER A 55 -7.97 -10.23 26.49
N LEU A 56 -7.16 -9.28 26.96
CA LEU A 56 -6.50 -8.28 26.14
C LEU A 56 -5.06 -8.70 25.89
N LEU A 57 -4.73 -8.91 24.62
CA LEU A 57 -3.37 -9.14 24.16
C LEU A 57 -2.62 -7.81 24.21
N GLN A 58 -1.40 -7.85 24.73
CA GLN A 58 -0.51 -6.70 24.84
C GLN A 58 0.88 -7.08 24.33
N MET A 59 1.55 -6.11 23.74
CA MET A 59 2.95 -6.17 23.37
C MET A 59 3.55 -4.77 23.48
N GLY A 60 4.86 -4.67 23.57
CA GLY A 60 5.53 -3.38 23.63
C GLY A 60 7.04 -3.51 23.70
N PHE A 61 7.69 -2.37 23.57
CA PHE A 61 9.14 -2.24 23.59
C PHE A 61 9.53 -0.90 24.24
N PRO A 62 10.77 -0.75 24.70
CA PRO A 62 11.25 0.51 25.26
C PRO A 62 11.28 1.62 24.20
N ILE A 63 10.93 2.85 24.59
CA ILE A 63 10.79 3.98 23.64
C ILE A 63 12.05 4.28 22.83
N TYR A 64 13.24 4.01 23.38
CA TYR A 64 14.51 4.22 22.68
C TYR A 64 14.69 3.31 21.45
N SER A 65 13.94 2.20 21.35
CA SER A 65 13.96 1.29 20.19
C SER A 65 12.97 1.69 19.09
N LEU A 66 12.23 2.79 19.27
CA LEU A 66 11.16 3.20 18.35
C LEU A 66 11.66 3.35 16.91
N THR A 67 12.79 4.04 16.70
CA THR A 67 13.34 4.28 15.35
C THR A 67 13.63 2.97 14.61
N THR A 68 14.24 2.00 15.28
CA THR A 68 14.53 0.67 14.70
C THR A 68 13.24 -0.07 14.29
N HIS A 69 12.21 -0.03 15.13
CA HIS A 69 10.94 -0.70 14.82
C HIS A 69 10.13 0.06 13.76
N LEU A 70 10.22 1.39 13.72
CA LEU A 70 9.58 2.20 12.68
C LEU A 70 10.07 1.78 11.29
N THR A 71 11.37 1.69 11.06
CA THR A 71 11.91 1.27 9.75
C THR A 71 11.35 -0.09 9.31
N THR A 72 11.30 -1.06 10.24
CA THR A 72 10.74 -2.39 9.96
C THR A 72 9.25 -2.33 9.61
N LEU A 73 8.45 -1.60 10.40
CA LEU A 73 7.00 -1.47 10.19
C LEU A 73 6.66 -0.75 8.88
N LEU A 74 7.32 0.39 8.63
CA LEU A 74 7.11 1.22 7.44
C LEU A 74 7.52 0.47 6.17
N SER A 75 8.62 -0.31 6.21
CA SER A 75 9.05 -1.14 5.07
C SER A 75 8.05 -2.22 4.68
N LYS A 76 7.16 -2.61 5.60
CA LYS A 76 6.07 -3.56 5.39
C LYS A 76 4.72 -2.90 5.11
N GLY A 77 4.71 -1.57 4.92
CA GLY A 77 3.50 -0.81 4.59
C GLY A 77 2.59 -0.49 5.76
N TRP A 78 3.06 -0.65 7.01
CA TRP A 78 2.28 -0.26 8.19
C TRP A 78 2.38 1.25 8.42
N THR A 79 1.28 1.89 8.80
CA THR A 79 1.27 3.25 9.33
C THR A 79 1.34 3.19 10.85
N VAL A 80 2.25 3.95 11.45
CA VAL A 80 2.47 3.99 12.91
C VAL A 80 2.01 5.33 13.47
N ILE A 81 1.13 5.27 14.47
CA ILE A 81 0.61 6.43 15.18
C ILE A 81 1.25 6.46 16.57
N VAL A 82 2.02 7.52 16.86
CA VAL A 82 2.63 7.72 18.17
C VAL A 82 1.67 8.53 19.03
N ILE A 83 1.36 7.99 20.21
CA ILE A 83 0.47 8.61 21.19
C ILE A 83 1.27 8.84 22.47
N ASP A 84 1.57 10.10 22.77
CA ASP A 84 2.35 10.49 23.93
C ASP A 84 1.46 10.96 25.09
N GLU A 85 1.99 10.86 26.29
CA GLU A 85 1.36 11.40 27.50
C GLU A 85 1.53 12.93 27.54
N LEU A 86 0.45 13.65 27.83
CA LEU A 86 0.46 15.08 28.09
C LEU A 86 0.59 15.31 29.59
N ASP A 87 1.60 16.09 29.99
CA ASP A 87 1.76 16.49 31.38
C ASP A 87 0.70 17.53 31.75
N THR A 88 -0.27 17.11 32.55
CA THR A 88 -1.45 17.92 32.91
C THR A 88 -1.55 18.17 34.41
N GLY A 89 -0.62 17.63 35.22
CA GLY A 89 -0.64 17.76 36.69
C GLY A 89 -1.89 17.21 37.40
N LYS A 90 -2.77 16.49 36.68
CA LYS A 90 -4.02 15.93 37.23
C LYS A 90 -3.79 14.53 37.81
N SER A 91 -4.55 14.18 38.85
CA SER A 91 -4.58 12.81 39.37
C SER A 91 -5.39 11.89 38.45
N GLY A 92 -4.97 10.62 38.33
CA GLY A 92 -5.61 9.61 37.47
C GLY A 92 -4.84 9.31 36.19
N PRO A 93 -5.47 8.63 35.20
CA PRO A 93 -4.85 8.37 33.91
C PRO A 93 -4.44 9.69 33.23
N LYS A 94 -3.17 9.79 32.84
CA LYS A 94 -2.67 10.95 32.12
C LYS A 94 -3.40 11.11 30.79
N GLN A 95 -3.63 12.36 30.41
CA GLN A 95 -4.15 12.69 29.08
C GLN A 95 -3.13 12.23 28.04
N ARG A 96 -3.62 11.77 26.88
CA ARG A 96 -2.79 11.29 25.78
C ARG A 96 -3.24 11.93 24.49
N ALA A 97 -2.30 12.25 23.60
CA ALA A 97 -2.59 12.81 22.30
C ALA A 97 -1.66 12.23 21.24
N VAL A 98 -2.14 12.22 19.99
CA VAL A 98 -1.29 11.87 18.86
C VAL A 98 -0.23 12.95 18.71
N SER A 99 1.03 12.56 18.84
CA SER A 99 2.17 13.46 18.65
C SER A 99 2.71 13.39 17.23
N GLN A 100 2.71 12.18 16.63
CA GLN A 100 3.30 11.91 15.32
C GLN A 100 2.54 10.80 14.58
N VAL A 101 2.58 10.88 13.24
CA VAL A 101 2.08 9.83 12.34
C VAL A 101 3.18 9.52 11.33
N TYR A 102 3.60 8.27 11.28
CA TYR A 102 4.58 7.77 10.33
C TYR A 102 3.87 6.88 9.31
N SER A 103 3.80 7.33 8.05
CA SER A 103 3.35 6.51 6.93
C SER A 103 4.54 5.98 6.12
N PRO A 104 4.35 4.99 5.23
CA PRO A 104 5.43 4.40 4.42
C PRO A 104 6.24 5.41 3.59
N CYS A 105 5.64 6.54 3.19
CA CYS A 105 6.33 7.62 2.48
C CYS A 105 7.12 8.59 3.39
N CYS A 106 6.91 8.53 4.69
CA CYS A 106 7.51 9.45 5.66
C CYS A 106 8.81 8.93 6.30
N ASN A 107 9.36 7.79 5.85
CA ASN A 107 10.58 7.25 6.43
C ASN A 107 11.84 7.94 5.86
N LEU A 108 12.52 8.71 6.71
CA LEU A 108 13.76 9.42 6.38
C LEU A 108 15.01 8.52 6.32
N GLU A 109 15.03 7.41 7.05
CA GLU A 109 16.27 6.70 7.36
C GLU A 109 16.69 5.65 6.32
N ASP A 110 15.86 5.33 5.32
CA ASP A 110 16.04 4.13 4.48
C ASP A 110 15.77 4.32 2.97
N CYS A 111 16.00 5.52 2.44
CA CYS A 111 15.64 5.85 1.07
C CYS A 111 16.85 6.29 0.23
N SER A 112 17.34 5.40 -0.65
CA SER A 112 18.31 5.75 -1.71
C SER A 112 17.70 6.64 -2.79
N GLU A 113 16.38 6.56 -2.96
CA GLU A 113 15.58 7.35 -3.89
C GLU A 113 14.50 8.11 -3.11
N LEU A 114 14.11 9.28 -3.60
CA LEU A 114 13.12 10.11 -2.94
C LEU A 114 11.72 9.43 -2.98
N PRO A 115 11.11 9.11 -1.82
CA PRO A 115 9.80 8.49 -1.79
C PRO A 115 8.70 9.50 -2.11
N TYR A 116 7.68 9.06 -2.85
CA TYR A 116 6.54 9.87 -3.24
C TYR A 116 5.21 9.24 -2.83
N VAL A 117 4.32 10.10 -2.34
CA VAL A 117 2.88 9.85 -2.28
C VAL A 117 2.29 10.22 -3.64
N LEU A 118 1.60 9.28 -4.27
CA LEU A 118 0.80 9.52 -5.46
C LEU A 118 -0.63 9.84 -5.03
N SER A 119 -1.16 11.00 -5.39
CA SER A 119 -2.58 11.29 -5.24
C SER A 119 -3.27 11.30 -6.59
N ILE A 120 -4.40 10.60 -6.67
CA ILE A 120 -5.23 10.49 -7.86
C ILE A 120 -6.60 11.05 -7.54
N TYR A 121 -6.98 12.10 -8.26
CA TYR A 121 -8.30 12.69 -8.22
C TYR A 121 -9.04 12.35 -9.51
N PHE A 122 -10.26 11.83 -9.39
CA PHE A 122 -11.09 11.47 -10.53
C PHE A 122 -12.47 12.13 -10.47
N THR A 123 -12.91 12.69 -11.60
CA THR A 123 -14.26 13.27 -11.77
C THR A 123 -15.11 12.49 -12.78
N GLN A 124 -16.43 12.69 -12.73
CA GLN A 124 -17.38 12.12 -13.69
C GLN A 124 -17.05 12.44 -15.16
N ASP A 125 -16.44 13.60 -15.43
CA ASP A 125 -16.08 14.05 -16.79
C ASP A 125 -14.83 13.38 -17.36
N TYR A 126 -14.35 12.30 -16.74
CA TYR A 126 -13.10 11.61 -17.11
C TYR A 126 -11.87 12.53 -17.03
N LEU A 127 -11.91 13.54 -16.15
CA LEU A 127 -10.73 14.32 -15.82
C LEU A 127 -9.96 13.58 -14.73
N LEU A 128 -8.66 13.43 -14.95
CA LEU A 128 -7.74 12.75 -14.06
C LEU A 128 -6.71 13.75 -13.57
N GLY A 129 -6.78 14.10 -12.28
CA GLY A 129 -5.73 14.85 -11.60
C GLY A 129 -4.77 13.85 -10.98
N ILE A 130 -3.49 13.91 -11.36
CA ILE A 130 -2.44 13.10 -10.72
C ILE A 130 -1.44 14.05 -10.08
N THR A 131 -1.13 13.84 -8.80
CA THR A 131 -0.07 14.58 -8.12
C THR A 131 0.93 13.64 -7.48
N LEU A 132 2.19 14.02 -7.50
CA LEU A 132 3.28 13.38 -6.75
C LEU A 132 3.74 14.36 -5.68
N PHE A 133 3.84 13.90 -4.45
CA PHE A 133 4.33 14.71 -3.33
C PHE A 133 5.35 13.94 -2.50
N SER A 134 6.49 14.56 -2.21
CA SER A 134 7.50 14.05 -1.28
C SER A 134 7.46 14.88 0.01
N ALA A 135 7.09 14.22 1.12
CA ALA A 135 7.14 14.84 2.44
C ALA A 135 8.58 15.13 2.91
N MET A 136 9.58 14.49 2.30
CA MET A 136 10.98 14.59 2.73
C MET A 136 11.61 15.95 2.38
N ASN A 137 11.21 16.52 1.24
CA ASN A 137 11.79 17.77 0.74
C ASN A 137 10.75 18.76 0.20
N GLY A 138 9.46 18.43 0.26
CA GLY A 138 8.38 19.25 -0.24
C GLY A 138 8.25 19.26 -1.77
N HIS A 139 8.99 18.41 -2.49
CA HIS A 139 8.89 18.35 -3.95
C HIS A 139 7.49 17.88 -4.37
N SER A 140 6.86 18.65 -5.26
CA SER A 140 5.50 18.38 -5.72
C SER A 140 5.41 18.56 -7.23
N ILE A 141 4.74 17.62 -7.90
CA ILE A 141 4.43 17.69 -9.33
C ILE A 141 2.94 17.44 -9.51
N MET A 142 2.30 18.21 -10.40
CA MET A 142 0.91 18.03 -10.78
C MET A 142 0.80 17.77 -12.27
N PHE A 143 0.07 16.72 -12.63
CA PHE A 143 -0.31 16.38 -14.00
C PHE A 143 -1.82 16.53 -14.14
N PRO A 144 -2.30 17.61 -14.78
CA PRO A 144 -3.67 17.64 -15.28
C PRO A 144 -3.72 16.80 -16.56
N VAL A 145 -4.41 15.66 -16.52
CA VAL A 145 -4.40 14.69 -17.64
C VAL A 145 -5.83 14.40 -18.09
N SER A 146 -6.06 14.47 -19.40
CA SER A 146 -7.26 13.88 -19.98
C SER A 146 -7.21 12.36 -19.79
N TRP A 147 -8.35 11.69 -19.65
CA TRP A 147 -8.34 10.22 -19.58
C TRP A 147 -7.70 9.56 -20.81
N ALA A 148 -7.77 10.19 -22.00
CA ALA A 148 -7.15 9.66 -23.21
C ALA A 148 -5.61 9.60 -23.13
N ASP A 149 -4.98 10.51 -22.38
CA ASP A 149 -3.53 10.62 -22.25
C ASP A 149 -2.96 9.90 -21.01
N ARG A 150 -3.82 9.25 -20.22
CA ARG A 150 -3.45 8.65 -18.92
C ARG A 150 -2.23 7.72 -18.98
N ASP A 151 -2.09 6.92 -20.04
CA ASP A 151 -0.99 5.95 -20.18
C ASP A 151 0.37 6.62 -20.45
N ARG A 152 0.38 7.86 -20.95
CA ARG A 152 1.61 8.65 -21.08
C ARG A 152 2.16 9.01 -19.71
N VAL A 153 1.27 9.40 -18.79
CA VAL A 153 1.64 9.74 -17.41
C VAL A 153 1.94 8.47 -16.61
N GLY A 154 1.18 7.39 -16.80
CA GLY A 154 1.48 6.09 -16.20
C GLY A 154 2.91 5.61 -16.47
N ARG A 155 3.39 5.73 -17.71
CA ARG A 155 4.79 5.39 -18.05
C ARG A 155 5.83 6.26 -17.34
N LEU A 156 5.51 7.53 -17.09
CA LEU A 156 6.38 8.42 -16.32
C LEU A 156 6.37 8.08 -14.83
N LEU A 157 5.22 7.70 -14.27
CA LEU A 157 5.10 7.36 -12.85
C LEU A 157 5.97 6.17 -12.42
N ILE A 158 6.25 5.23 -13.34
CA ILE A 158 7.13 4.08 -13.09
C ILE A 158 8.56 4.51 -12.72
N SER A 159 9.00 5.71 -13.14
CA SER A 159 10.34 6.22 -12.78
C SER A 159 10.41 6.86 -11.39
N TYR A 160 9.30 6.91 -10.64
CA TYR A 160 9.25 7.48 -9.31
C TYR A 160 9.11 6.37 -8.26
N CYS A 161 9.80 6.52 -7.13
CA CYS A 161 9.66 5.62 -5.98
C CYS A 161 8.35 5.93 -5.23
N ILE A 162 7.23 5.43 -5.75
CA ILE A 162 5.91 5.60 -5.14
C ILE A 162 5.71 4.54 -4.06
N ARG A 163 5.47 4.98 -2.81
CA ARG A 163 5.27 4.06 -1.67
C ARG A 163 3.87 4.13 -1.06
N GLU A 164 3.09 5.14 -1.43
CA GLU A 164 1.75 5.37 -0.91
C GLU A 164 0.89 5.98 -2.02
N ILE A 165 -0.36 5.53 -2.14
CA ILE A 165 -1.31 6.03 -3.13
C ILE A 165 -2.58 6.47 -2.40
N VAL A 166 -2.98 7.72 -2.60
CA VAL A 166 -4.23 8.29 -2.10
C VAL A 166 -5.17 8.49 -3.27
N ILE A 167 -6.36 7.90 -3.21
CA ILE A 167 -7.34 8.00 -4.29
C ILE A 167 -8.53 8.79 -3.76
N TRP A 168 -8.81 9.94 -4.38
CA TRP A 168 -10.01 10.71 -4.15
C TRP A 168 -11.01 10.50 -5.28
N VAL A 169 -12.25 10.23 -4.89
CA VAL A 169 -13.37 10.01 -5.81
C VAL A 169 -14.47 11.01 -5.50
N ASP A 170 -14.95 11.72 -6.51
CA ASP A 170 -16.14 12.56 -6.36
C ASP A 170 -17.41 11.71 -6.18
N SER A 171 -18.25 12.14 -5.24
CA SER A 171 -19.46 11.48 -4.73
C SER A 171 -20.49 11.08 -5.80
N GLY A 172 -20.43 11.68 -6.99
CA GLY A 172 -21.31 11.35 -8.10
C GLY A 172 -20.97 10.04 -8.83
N VAL A 173 -19.78 9.46 -8.64
CA VAL A 173 -19.40 8.23 -9.35
C VAL A 173 -19.58 7.03 -8.43
N GLY A 174 -20.33 6.02 -8.90
CA GLY A 174 -20.56 4.80 -8.14
C GLY A 174 -19.23 4.13 -7.73
N PRO A 175 -19.06 3.77 -6.43
CA PRO A 175 -17.79 3.34 -5.87
C PRO A 175 -17.22 2.10 -6.60
N GLU A 176 -18.07 1.14 -6.96
CA GLU A 176 -17.64 -0.12 -7.59
C GLU A 176 -17.05 0.05 -9.00
N ILE A 177 -17.55 1.02 -9.78
CA ILE A 177 -17.08 1.23 -11.16
C ILE A 177 -15.71 1.90 -11.15
N LEU A 178 -15.45 2.73 -10.14
CA LEU A 178 -14.27 3.58 -10.07
C LEU A 178 -13.09 2.89 -9.39
N THR A 179 -13.35 2.22 -8.27
CA THR A 179 -12.37 1.40 -7.58
C THR A 179 -11.79 0.35 -8.52
N ASN A 180 -12.65 -0.39 -9.25
CA ASN A 180 -12.17 -1.39 -10.22
C ASN A 180 -11.41 -0.78 -11.41
N LYS A 181 -11.83 0.39 -11.94
CA LYS A 181 -11.13 1.05 -13.06
C LYS A 181 -9.78 1.61 -12.65
N ILE A 182 -9.69 2.32 -11.52
CA ILE A 182 -8.42 2.86 -11.03
C ILE A 182 -7.49 1.72 -10.63
N TYR A 183 -7.97 0.65 -9.98
CA TYR A 183 -7.13 -0.51 -9.70
C TYR A 183 -6.61 -1.19 -10.96
N SER A 184 -7.49 -1.45 -11.94
CA SER A 184 -7.06 -2.03 -13.23
C SER A 184 -6.00 -1.18 -13.91
N LEU A 185 -6.10 0.15 -13.78
CA LEU A 185 -5.15 1.10 -14.33
C LEU A 185 -3.82 1.13 -13.55
N LEU A 186 -3.86 1.13 -12.22
CA LEU A 186 -2.66 1.05 -11.38
C LEU A 186 -1.90 -0.27 -11.59
N ILE A 187 -2.63 -1.39 -11.71
CA ILE A 187 -2.08 -2.69 -12.08
C ILE A 187 -1.50 -2.63 -13.49
N GLY A 188 -2.24 -2.07 -14.45
CA GLY A 188 -1.79 -1.91 -15.84
C GLY A 188 -0.55 -1.02 -15.99
N TRP A 189 -0.33 -0.07 -15.08
CA TRP A 189 0.87 0.75 -15.01
C TRP A 189 2.01 0.10 -14.22
N ASN A 190 1.82 -1.11 -13.68
CA ASN A 190 2.76 -1.79 -12.78
C ASN A 190 3.09 -0.99 -11.50
N LEU A 191 2.19 -0.12 -11.06
CA LEU A 191 2.34 0.62 -9.80
C LEU A 191 1.75 -0.16 -8.61
N PHE A 192 0.90 -1.15 -8.88
CA PHE A 192 0.25 -1.96 -7.87
C PHE A 192 0.30 -3.44 -8.25
N PRO A 193 0.56 -4.36 -7.31
CA PRO A 193 0.53 -5.79 -7.60
C PRO A 193 -0.91 -6.24 -7.92
N SER A 194 -1.04 -7.29 -8.76
CA SER A 194 -2.33 -7.89 -9.11
C SER A 194 -3.05 -8.52 -7.91
N GLU A 195 -2.29 -8.96 -6.91
CA GLU A 195 -2.78 -9.35 -5.60
C GLU A 195 -2.25 -8.34 -4.56
N PRO A 196 -3.10 -7.45 -4.02
CA PRO A 196 -2.63 -6.46 -3.07
C PRO A 196 -2.24 -7.12 -1.75
N ASN A 197 -0.95 -7.04 -1.42
CA ASN A 197 -0.46 -7.23 -0.04
C ASN A 197 -0.79 -6.02 0.85
N ALA A 198 -1.40 -4.97 0.29
CA ALA A 198 -1.76 -3.75 0.97
C ALA A 198 -3.26 -3.71 1.26
N LYS A 199 -3.62 -3.28 2.47
CA LYS A 199 -5.02 -3.08 2.87
C LYS A 199 -5.58 -1.86 2.16
N VAL A 200 -6.65 -2.04 1.39
CA VAL A 200 -7.40 -0.93 0.79
C VAL A 200 -8.32 -0.35 1.85
N GLU A 201 -8.09 0.92 2.21
CA GLU A 201 -9.00 1.66 3.09
C GLU A 201 -9.77 2.69 2.27
N VAL A 202 -11.10 2.52 2.21
CA VAL A 202 -12.00 3.50 1.59
C VAL A 202 -12.42 4.48 2.68
N MET A 203 -11.98 5.73 2.55
CA MET A 203 -12.44 6.83 3.41
C MET A 203 -13.69 7.44 2.75
N GLY A 204 -14.79 7.55 3.51
CA GLY A 204 -16.07 8.10 3.06
C GLY A 204 -16.58 9.21 3.96
#